data_AF-C5B4Y0-F1
#
_entry.id   AF-C5B4Y0-F1
#
_cell.length_a   1.000
_cell.length_b   1.000
_cell.length_c   1.000
_cell.angle_alpha   90.00
_cell.angle_beta   90.00
_cell.angle_gamma   90.00
#
_symmetry.space_group_name_H-M   'P 1'
#
loop_
_entity.id
_entity.type
_entity.pdbx_description
1 polymer ?
#
loop_
_entity_poly.entity_id
_entity_poly.type
_entity_poly.pdbx_seq_one_letter_code
_entity_poly.pdbx_strand_id
1 'polypeptide(L)'
;MLFIGSQSDCKAFIRKFECYYIYILRRPDGRPFYIGKGRGERVFHHENEARHANNRKSNAYKLNVIRAVLSAGGTISYEIDSFHEHEAAAHEREMQLIRAIGRLHEGGPLTNLAPGGGSERGASPSSKLRHSATLSGAPADNPERAAINTFVTGIAPMNSVVIKPASQFIAKATQQYPSKTMKPSLRQAVALAASAASNGILLEGECMIPRKVVIDDVDGLIENGVSCDIVTSNLGFLVAAETPSEECFRLSAQQTKIVIALLGAQKCIDLGILRP
;
A
#
# COMPACT_ATOMS: atom_id res chain seq x y z
N MET A 1 -11.27 23.45 3.59
CA MET A 1 -10.92 23.53 2.15
C MET A 1 -10.77 24.99 1.75
N LEU A 2 -9.54 25.40 1.41
CA LEU A 2 -9.21 26.77 0.99
C LEU A 2 -8.93 26.86 -0.52
N PHE A 3 -8.45 25.78 -1.13
CA PHE A 3 -8.12 25.74 -2.54
C PHE A 3 -8.17 24.30 -3.07
N ILE A 4 -8.61 24.10 -4.31
CA ILE A 4 -8.42 22.87 -5.08
C ILE A 4 -8.17 23.23 -6.54
N GLY A 5 -7.18 22.60 -7.19
CA GLY A 5 -6.89 22.89 -8.59
C GLY A 5 -5.66 22.18 -9.14
N SER A 6 -5.21 22.67 -10.29
CA SER A 6 -4.02 22.15 -10.98
C SER A 6 -2.72 22.49 -10.24
N GLN A 7 -1.61 21.89 -10.68
CA GLN A 7 -0.29 22.19 -10.14
C GLN A 7 0.08 23.68 -10.27
N SER A 8 -0.16 24.28 -11.44
CA SER A 8 0.12 25.71 -11.69
C SER A 8 -0.72 26.63 -10.80
N ASP A 9 -2.01 26.32 -10.66
CA ASP A 9 -2.93 27.12 -9.86
C ASP A 9 -2.57 27.02 -8.37
N CYS A 10 -2.28 25.80 -7.90
CA CYS A 10 -1.83 25.56 -6.53
C CYS A 10 -0.53 26.30 -6.24
N LYS A 11 0.41 26.26 -7.17
CA LYS A 11 1.70 26.94 -7.05
C LYS A 11 1.54 28.46 -6.92
N ALA A 12 0.67 29.06 -7.73
CA ALA A 12 0.34 30.48 -7.64
C ALA A 12 -0.38 30.82 -6.32
N PHE A 13 -1.23 29.91 -5.82
CA PHE A 13 -1.95 30.09 -4.56
C PHE A 13 -1.03 30.06 -3.34
N ILE A 14 -0.18 29.03 -3.20
CA ILE A 14 0.66 28.85 -2.01
C ILE A 14 1.81 29.85 -1.92
N ARG A 15 2.29 30.41 -3.05
CA ARG A 15 3.36 31.43 -3.06
C ARG A 15 3.00 32.72 -2.33
N LYS A 16 1.71 32.94 -2.05
CA LYS A 16 1.22 34.09 -1.28
C LYS A 16 1.43 33.93 0.22
N PHE A 17 1.88 32.75 0.68
CA PHE A 17 1.94 32.39 2.09
C PHE A 17 3.31 31.81 2.44
N GLU A 18 3.95 32.33 3.48
CA GLU A 18 5.25 31.84 3.96
C GLU A 18 5.14 30.88 5.16
N CYS A 19 3.97 30.29 5.40
CA CYS A 19 3.67 29.44 6.55
C CYS A 19 3.56 27.95 6.18
N TYR A 20 3.33 27.09 7.17
CA TYR A 20 3.04 25.67 6.94
C TYR A 20 1.63 25.53 6.37
N TYR A 21 1.42 24.51 5.56
CA TYR A 21 0.10 24.19 5.02
C TYR A 21 -0.14 22.69 5.01
N ILE A 22 -1.41 22.31 5.09
CA ILE A 22 -1.86 20.95 4.88
C ILE A 22 -2.43 20.81 3.48
N TYR A 23 -1.89 19.84 2.75
CA TYR A 23 -2.32 19.53 1.40
C TYR A 23 -2.88 18.12 1.29
N ILE A 24 -3.77 17.95 0.33
CA ILE A 24 -4.37 16.68 -0.03
C ILE A 24 -4.10 16.47 -1.53
N LEU A 25 -3.50 15.34 -1.87
CA LEU A 25 -3.39 14.91 -3.27
C LEU A 25 -4.61 14.07 -3.62
N ARG A 26 -5.22 14.40 -4.76
CA ARG A 26 -6.43 13.75 -5.25
C ARG A 26 -6.21 13.13 -6.62
N ARG A 27 -6.86 11.98 -6.82
CA ARG A 27 -6.95 11.29 -8.11
C ARG A 27 -7.79 12.12 -9.10
N PRO A 28 -7.77 11.79 -10.41
CA PRO A 28 -8.60 12.49 -11.40
C PRO A 28 -10.11 12.47 -11.07
N ASP A 29 -10.59 11.41 -10.41
CA ASP A 29 -11.98 11.28 -9.93
C ASP A 29 -12.28 12.09 -8.66
N GLY A 30 -11.32 12.87 -8.17
CA GLY A 30 -11.46 13.71 -6.99
C GLY A 30 -11.23 12.98 -5.66
N ARG A 31 -11.01 11.66 -5.63
CA ARG A 31 -10.79 10.94 -4.35
C ARG A 31 -9.43 11.26 -3.74
N PRO A 32 -9.35 11.49 -2.42
CA PRO A 32 -8.08 11.75 -1.75
C PRO A 32 -7.28 10.45 -1.66
N PHE A 33 -5.99 10.51 -1.95
CA PHE A 33 -5.10 9.35 -1.78
C PHE A 33 -3.89 9.65 -0.89
N TYR A 34 -3.58 10.91 -0.62
CA TYR A 34 -2.48 11.25 0.27
C TYR A 34 -2.72 12.60 0.95
N ILE A 35 -2.38 12.68 2.23
CA ILE A 35 -2.40 13.92 3.01
C ILE A 35 -1.00 14.20 3.49
N GLY A 36 -0.56 15.45 3.39
CA GLY A 36 0.74 15.81 3.92
C GLY A 36 0.81 17.25 4.38
N LYS A 37 1.76 17.50 5.26
CA LYS A 37 2.22 18.84 5.61
C LYS A 37 3.35 19.32 4.69
N GLY A 38 3.28 20.59 4.30
CA GLY A 38 4.24 21.24 3.42
C GLY A 38 4.57 22.67 3.83
N ARG A 39 5.67 23.17 3.28
CA ARG A 39 6.01 24.60 3.20
C ARG A 39 6.67 24.83 1.85
N GLY A 40 6.50 26.02 1.26
CA GLY A 40 7.00 26.32 -0.08
C GLY A 40 6.48 25.34 -1.13
N GLU A 41 7.34 24.81 -1.98
CA GLU A 41 6.96 23.93 -3.11
C GLU A 41 6.92 22.43 -2.76
N ARG A 42 7.02 22.06 -1.48
CA ARG A 42 7.10 20.65 -1.01
C ARG A 42 6.01 19.75 -1.57
N VAL A 43 4.77 20.24 -1.70
CA VAL A 43 3.66 19.46 -2.24
C VAL A 43 3.91 18.93 -3.66
N PHE A 44 4.74 19.61 -4.45
CA PHE A 44 5.05 19.23 -5.84
C PHE A 44 6.22 18.26 -5.94
N HIS A 45 7.00 18.06 -4.87
CA HIS A 45 8.17 17.18 -4.91
C HIS A 45 7.78 15.72 -5.15
N HIS A 46 6.55 15.32 -4.82
CA HIS A 46 6.08 13.94 -4.95
C HIS A 46 6.00 13.45 -6.40
N GLU A 47 5.59 14.32 -7.33
CA GLU A 47 5.60 13.97 -8.76
C GLU A 47 7.03 13.78 -9.27
N ASN A 48 7.98 14.60 -8.81
CA ASN A 48 9.38 14.43 -9.16
C ASN A 48 9.97 13.16 -8.54
N GLU A 49 9.63 12.85 -7.28
CA GLU A 49 10.00 11.61 -6.61
C GLU A 49 9.49 10.38 -7.38
N ALA A 50 8.27 10.45 -7.93
CA ALA A 50 7.68 9.36 -8.70
C ALA A 50 8.40 9.06 -10.02
N ARG A 51 9.18 10.00 -10.57
CA ARG A 51 10.00 9.80 -11.78
C ARG A 51 11.27 8.99 -11.53
N HIS A 52 11.66 8.82 -10.27
CA HIS A 52 12.88 8.12 -9.88
C HIS A 52 12.55 6.77 -9.24
N ALA A 53 13.55 5.88 -9.17
CA ALA A 53 13.41 4.61 -8.46
C ALA A 53 13.15 4.86 -6.96
N ASN A 54 12.31 4.01 -6.34
CA ASN A 54 12.04 4.07 -4.92
C ASN A 54 13.34 3.83 -4.13
N ASN A 55 13.53 4.58 -3.03
CA ASN A 55 14.54 4.26 -2.03
C ASN A 55 13.85 3.86 -0.71
N ARG A 56 14.64 3.45 0.29
CA ARG A 56 14.13 3.06 1.62
C ARG A 56 13.32 4.12 2.35
N LYS A 57 13.40 5.40 1.94
CA LYS A 57 12.66 6.52 2.56
C LYS A 57 11.42 6.93 1.77
N SER A 58 11.20 6.32 0.60
CA SER A 58 10.07 6.65 -0.27
C SER A 58 8.79 5.96 0.19
N ASN A 59 7.69 6.71 0.21
CA ASN A 59 6.37 6.10 0.37
C ASN A 59 5.95 5.43 -0.95
N ALA A 60 6.24 4.14 -1.09
CA ALA A 60 6.00 3.37 -2.31
C ALA A 60 4.53 3.43 -2.76
N TYR A 61 3.56 3.30 -1.83
CA TYR A 61 2.14 3.34 -2.17
C TYR A 61 1.71 4.66 -2.79
N LYS A 62 2.14 5.78 -2.19
CA LYS A 62 1.90 7.13 -2.73
C LYS A 62 2.48 7.27 -4.14
N LEU A 63 3.74 6.86 -4.32
CA LEU A 63 4.42 6.97 -5.62
C LEU A 63 3.79 6.07 -6.68
N ASN A 64 3.33 4.88 -6.31
CA ASN A 64 2.63 3.97 -7.22
C ASN A 64 1.31 4.57 -7.71
N VAL A 65 0.53 5.21 -6.83
CA VAL A 65 -0.68 5.94 -7.24
C VAL A 65 -0.36 7.06 -8.21
N ILE A 66 0.69 7.85 -7.93
CA ILE A 66 1.14 8.94 -8.82
C ILE A 66 1.53 8.39 -10.20
N ARG A 67 2.38 7.36 -10.24
CA ARG A 67 2.82 6.72 -11.49
C ARG A 67 1.65 6.14 -12.27
N ALA A 68 0.72 5.46 -11.60
CA ALA A 68 -0.47 4.88 -12.23
C ALA A 68 -1.31 5.96 -12.91
N VAL A 69 -1.61 7.06 -12.20
CA VAL A 69 -2.38 8.20 -12.75
C VAL A 69 -1.68 8.82 -13.95
N LEU A 70 -0.37 9.12 -13.85
CA LEU A 70 0.39 9.75 -14.93
C LEU A 70 0.52 8.83 -16.15
N SER A 71 0.72 7.53 -15.94
CA SER A 71 0.82 6.53 -17.02
C SER A 71 -0.49 6.34 -17.80
N ALA A 72 -1.62 6.69 -17.19
CA ALA A 72 -2.95 6.68 -17.81
C ALA A 72 -3.28 8.01 -18.52
N GLY A 73 -2.35 8.98 -18.55
CA GLY A 73 -2.60 10.32 -19.09
C GLY A 73 -3.45 11.21 -18.19
N GLY A 74 -3.71 10.79 -16.94
CA GLY A 74 -4.45 11.56 -15.96
C GLY A 74 -3.58 12.59 -15.24
N THR A 75 -4.23 13.48 -14.49
CA THR A 75 -3.58 14.53 -13.70
C THR A 75 -3.94 14.42 -12.22
N ILE A 76 -3.02 14.83 -11.35
CA ILE A 76 -3.25 14.91 -9.91
C ILE A 76 -3.79 16.30 -9.58
N SER A 77 -4.86 16.33 -8.78
CA SER A 77 -5.40 17.57 -8.26
C SER A 77 -4.84 17.84 -6.87
N TYR A 78 -4.55 19.11 -6.62
CA TYR A 78 -3.93 19.60 -5.40
C TYR A 78 -4.96 20.38 -4.60
N GLU A 79 -5.24 19.93 -3.39
CA GLU A 79 -6.06 20.68 -2.44
C GLU A 79 -5.21 21.22 -1.29
N ILE A 80 -5.47 22.46 -0.89
CA ILE A 80 -4.96 23.05 0.34
C ILE A 80 -6.12 23.12 1.34
N ASP A 81 -6.00 22.38 2.44
CA ASP A 81 -7.02 22.34 3.48
C ASP A 81 -6.94 23.58 4.38
N SER A 82 -5.73 23.91 4.85
CA SER A 82 -5.47 24.94 5.86
C SER A 82 -4.01 25.42 5.87
N PHE A 83 -3.80 26.63 6.41
CA PHE A 83 -2.49 27.24 6.67
C PHE A 83 -2.27 27.38 8.17
N HIS A 84 -1.01 27.30 8.60
CA HIS A 84 -0.61 27.29 10.00
C HIS A 84 0.74 27.99 10.16
N GLU A 85 0.83 28.93 11.10
CA GLU A 85 2.09 29.60 11.42
C GLU A 85 3.11 28.63 12.04
N HIS A 86 2.62 27.71 12.87
CA HIS A 86 3.44 26.76 13.60
C HIS A 86 3.32 25.35 13.03
N GLU A 87 4.47 24.68 12.96
CA GLU A 87 4.56 23.32 12.45
C GLU A 87 3.72 22.32 13.27
N ALA A 88 3.61 22.54 14.58
CA ALA A 88 2.83 21.70 15.49
C ALA A 88 1.33 21.75 15.20
N ALA A 89 0.78 22.94 14.91
CA ALA A 89 -0.64 23.09 14.56
C ALA A 89 -0.97 22.44 13.21
N ALA A 90 -0.07 22.59 12.22
CA ALA A 90 -0.18 21.86 10.96
C ALA A 90 -0.16 20.35 11.20
N HIS A 91 0.77 19.87 12.03
CA HIS A 91 0.91 18.45 12.35
C HIS A 91 -0.35 17.88 13.02
N GLU A 92 -0.95 18.60 13.96
CA GLU A 92 -2.21 18.18 14.58
C GLU A 92 -3.34 18.08 13.54
N ARG A 93 -3.43 19.05 12.63
CA ARG A 93 -4.44 19.04 11.56
C ARG A 93 -4.23 17.89 10.57
N GLU A 94 -2.98 17.58 10.21
CA GLU A 94 -2.61 16.42 9.40
C GLU A 94 -3.15 15.12 10.03
N MET A 95 -2.87 14.93 11.33
CA MET A 95 -3.34 13.75 12.06
C MET A 95 -4.86 13.65 12.11
N GLN A 96 -5.55 14.77 12.36
CA GLN A 96 -7.01 14.82 12.39
C GLN A 96 -7.61 14.38 11.04
N LEU A 97 -7.08 14.89 9.93
CA LEU A 97 -7.58 14.54 8.60
C LEU A 97 -7.29 13.10 8.22
N ILE A 98 -6.08 12.60 8.51
CA ILE A 98 -5.72 11.20 8.23
C ILE A 98 -6.65 10.26 9.01
N ARG A 99 -6.90 10.57 10.29
CA ARG A 99 -7.81 9.77 11.13
C ARG A 99 -9.25 9.85 10.65
N ALA A 100 -9.71 11.01 10.18
CA ALA A 100 -11.09 11.19 9.72
C ALA A 100 -11.38 10.47 8.40
N ILE A 101 -10.41 10.45 7.48
CA ILE A 101 -10.58 9.85 6.14
C ILE A 101 -10.18 8.36 6.13
N GLY A 102 -9.19 7.97 6.94
CA GLY A 102 -8.72 6.59 7.07
C GLY A 102 -7.64 6.20 6.06
N ARG A 103 -6.68 5.40 6.53
CA ARG A 103 -5.60 4.83 5.71
C ARG A 103 -6.02 3.52 5.05
N LEU A 104 -5.27 3.08 4.03
CA LEU A 104 -5.54 1.83 3.30
C LEU A 104 -5.71 0.63 4.23
N HIS A 105 -4.85 0.47 5.23
CA HIS A 105 -4.94 -0.64 6.19
C HIS A 105 -6.07 -0.49 7.22
N GLU A 106 -6.66 0.70 7.33
CA GLU A 106 -7.84 0.99 8.16
C GLU A 106 -9.15 0.93 7.34
N GLY A 107 -9.07 0.61 6.06
CA GLY A 107 -10.21 0.57 5.14
C GLY A 107 -10.53 1.91 4.46
N GLY A 108 -9.72 2.95 4.66
CA GLY A 108 -9.84 4.23 3.97
C GLY A 108 -8.96 4.33 2.71
N PRO A 109 -9.03 5.44 1.96
CA PRO A 109 -8.36 5.58 0.66
C PRO A 109 -6.91 6.10 0.73
N LEU A 110 -6.41 6.49 1.91
CA LEU A 110 -5.13 7.17 2.03
C LEU A 110 -3.93 6.21 2.03
N THR A 111 -2.94 6.51 1.20
CA THR A 111 -1.64 5.83 1.12
C THR A 111 -0.62 6.31 2.18
N ASN A 112 -1.08 7.07 3.18
CA ASN A 112 -0.25 7.51 4.29
C ASN A 112 0.25 6.30 5.10
N LEU A 113 1.57 6.15 5.27
CA LEU A 113 2.15 5.07 6.08
C LEU A 113 1.90 5.30 7.58
N ALA A 114 2.14 6.52 8.05
CA ALA A 114 1.92 6.93 9.43
C ALA A 114 0.56 7.65 9.59
N PRO A 115 -0.02 7.68 10.81
CA PRO A 115 -1.22 8.46 11.12
C PRO A 115 -1.00 9.99 11.08
N GLY A 116 0.19 10.44 10.66
CA GLY A 116 0.67 11.82 10.72
C GLY A 116 1.94 11.92 11.58
N GLY A 117 2.82 12.87 11.27
CA GLY A 117 4.14 12.99 11.89
C GLY A 117 5.26 12.57 10.96
N GLY A 118 6.16 13.51 10.68
CA GLY A 118 7.32 13.27 9.82
C GLY A 118 8.18 12.10 10.34
N SER A 119 9.02 11.60 9.44
CA SER A 119 9.98 10.50 9.63
C SER A 119 11.05 10.70 10.72
N GLU A 120 10.84 11.59 11.71
CA GLU A 120 11.84 12.01 12.68
C GLU A 120 11.44 11.88 14.16
N ARG A 121 10.30 11.26 14.50
CA ARG A 121 10.05 10.88 15.91
C ARG A 121 9.56 9.45 16.01
N GLY A 122 10.34 8.64 16.71
CA GLY A 122 10.07 7.24 17.02
C GLY A 122 8.73 7.03 17.72
N ALA A 123 8.36 5.75 17.80
CA ALA A 123 7.10 5.21 18.29
C ALA A 123 6.50 5.99 19.47
N SER A 124 5.23 6.38 19.36
CA SER A 124 4.51 7.02 20.47
C SER A 124 3.61 6.04 21.22
N PRO A 125 3.44 6.24 22.53
CA PRO A 125 2.95 5.26 23.46
C PRO A 125 1.44 5.43 23.66
N SER A 126 0.65 4.67 22.93
CA SER A 126 -0.75 4.42 23.32
C SER A 126 -1.15 3.01 22.91
N SER A 127 -0.35 2.09 23.43
CA SER A 127 -0.71 0.69 23.63
C SER A 127 -1.84 0.60 24.66
N LYS A 128 -2.92 -0.10 24.26
CA LYS A 128 -3.92 -0.84 25.06
C LYS A 128 -5.35 -0.38 24.76
N LEU A 129 -6.07 -1.19 23.98
CA LEU A 129 -7.31 -1.87 24.42
C LEU A 129 -7.96 -2.66 23.25
N ARG A 130 -7.84 -3.99 23.39
CA ARG A 130 -8.84 -5.05 23.12
C ARG A 130 -8.88 -5.78 21.76
N HIS A 131 -8.62 -7.10 21.91
CA HIS A 131 -9.27 -8.27 21.27
C HIS A 131 -9.00 -8.50 19.78
N SER A 132 -8.64 -9.69 19.28
CA SER A 132 -8.74 -11.07 19.79
C SER A 132 -7.67 -11.98 19.12
N ALA A 133 -7.44 -13.13 19.74
CA ALA A 133 -6.17 -13.83 19.73
C ALA A 133 -5.96 -14.83 18.55
N THR A 134 -4.69 -14.84 18.10
CA THR A 134 -3.88 -16.01 17.67
C THR A 134 -4.05 -16.72 16.33
N LEU A 135 -5.05 -16.44 15.49
CA LEU A 135 -5.03 -16.97 14.09
C LEU A 135 -5.28 -15.91 13.00
N SER A 136 -5.80 -14.75 13.41
CA SER A 136 -6.23 -13.65 12.53
C SER A 136 -5.90 -12.24 13.09
N GLY A 137 -5.18 -12.13 14.21
CA GLY A 137 -4.96 -10.86 14.91
C GLY A 137 -3.51 -10.38 14.89
N ALA A 138 -3.34 -9.05 14.96
CA ALA A 138 -2.09 -8.36 15.26
C ALA A 138 -1.63 -8.69 16.69
N PRO A 139 -0.62 -9.54 16.91
CA PRO A 139 -0.18 -9.86 18.26
C PRO A 139 0.49 -8.61 18.84
N ALA A 140 0.03 -8.13 19.99
CA ALA A 140 0.62 -6.96 20.66
C ALA A 140 2.12 -7.17 20.97
N ASP A 141 2.51 -8.43 21.10
CA ASP A 141 3.86 -8.89 21.43
C ASP A 141 4.74 -9.07 20.16
N ASN A 142 4.19 -8.75 18.98
CA ASN A 142 4.83 -8.98 17.69
C ASN A 142 4.48 -7.85 16.70
N PRO A 143 5.17 -6.70 16.79
CA PRO A 143 4.86 -5.53 15.99
C PRO A 143 5.02 -5.78 14.48
N GLU A 144 5.99 -6.61 14.07
CA GLU A 144 6.19 -6.99 12.68
C GLU A 144 4.96 -7.72 12.11
N ARG A 145 4.46 -8.72 12.84
CA ARG A 145 3.27 -9.47 12.44
C ARG A 145 2.00 -8.62 12.50
N ALA A 146 1.93 -7.68 13.44
CA ALA A 146 0.85 -6.71 13.51
C ALA A 146 0.77 -5.83 12.26
N ALA A 147 1.89 -5.23 11.85
CA ALA A 147 1.95 -4.37 10.65
C ALA A 147 1.49 -5.13 9.39
N ILE A 148 2.02 -6.34 9.18
CA ILE A 148 1.64 -7.19 8.04
C ILE A 148 0.15 -7.56 8.08
N ASN A 149 -0.37 -8.01 9.23
CA ASN A 149 -1.77 -8.41 9.35
C ASN A 149 -2.73 -7.24 9.13
N THR A 150 -2.37 -6.07 9.65
CA THR A 150 -3.13 -4.84 9.46
C THR A 150 -3.20 -4.46 7.99
N PHE A 151 -2.07 -4.48 7.27
CA PHE A 151 -2.04 -4.23 5.82
C PHE A 151 -2.89 -5.25 5.04
N VAL A 152 -2.71 -6.54 5.30
CA VAL A 152 -3.47 -7.62 4.64
C VAL A 152 -4.98 -7.46 4.88
N THR A 153 -5.39 -7.11 6.09
CA THR A 153 -6.80 -6.92 6.46
C THR A 153 -7.41 -5.70 5.75
N GLY A 154 -6.62 -4.66 5.48
CA GLY A 154 -7.06 -3.50 4.67
C GLY A 154 -7.32 -3.81 3.20
N ILE A 155 -6.65 -4.83 2.67
CA ILE A 155 -6.96 -5.36 1.33
C ILE A 155 -8.33 -6.05 1.38
N ALA A 156 -8.46 -7.06 2.23
CA ALA A 156 -9.69 -7.79 2.47
C ALA A 156 -9.64 -8.48 3.85
N PRO A 157 -10.79 -8.70 4.52
CA PRO A 157 -10.83 -9.36 5.83
C PRO A 157 -10.32 -10.80 5.74
N MET A 158 -9.28 -11.12 6.51
CA MET A 158 -8.64 -12.44 6.51
C MET A 158 -8.70 -13.11 7.87
N ASN A 159 -9.22 -14.35 7.89
CA ASN A 159 -9.25 -15.19 9.10
C ASN A 159 -7.99 -16.04 9.27
N SER A 160 -7.03 -15.91 8.37
CA SER A 160 -5.81 -16.73 8.35
C SER A 160 -4.61 -15.90 7.92
N VAL A 161 -3.43 -16.33 8.37
CA VAL A 161 -2.17 -15.69 7.99
C VAL A 161 -1.92 -15.90 6.50
N VAL A 162 -1.68 -14.80 5.79
CA VAL A 162 -1.36 -14.78 4.35
C VAL A 162 0.13 -14.52 4.12
N ILE A 163 0.69 -13.60 4.90
CA ILE A 163 2.09 -13.19 4.86
C ILE A 163 2.65 -13.30 6.28
N LYS A 164 3.90 -13.73 6.41
CA LYS A 164 4.63 -13.79 7.68
C LYS A 164 5.86 -12.90 7.63
N PRO A 165 6.29 -12.29 8.76
CA PRO A 165 7.60 -11.66 8.84
C PRO A 165 8.70 -12.66 8.46
N ALA A 166 9.63 -12.25 7.61
CA ALA A 166 10.70 -13.11 7.13
C ALA A 166 11.62 -13.58 8.29
N SER A 167 11.80 -12.72 9.30
CA SER A 167 12.51 -13.02 10.56
C SER A 167 11.93 -14.20 11.34
N GLN A 168 10.65 -14.52 11.14
CA GLN A 168 9.89 -15.51 11.92
C GLN A 168 9.42 -16.69 11.07
N PHE A 169 9.93 -16.80 9.84
CA PHE A 169 9.41 -17.72 8.85
C PHE A 169 10.53 -18.29 8.00
N ILE A 170 10.63 -19.62 7.98
CA ILE A 170 11.51 -20.34 7.07
C ILE A 170 10.73 -20.63 5.79
N ALA A 171 11.12 -19.96 4.71
CA ALA A 171 10.58 -20.24 3.38
C ALA A 171 10.96 -21.67 2.98
N LYS A 172 9.96 -22.46 2.59
CA LYS A 172 10.14 -23.77 1.97
C LYS A 172 9.83 -23.63 0.48
N ALA A 173 10.50 -24.43 -0.33
CA ALA A 173 10.26 -24.49 -1.77
C ALA A 173 8.77 -24.70 -2.03
N THR A 174 8.19 -23.86 -2.88
CA THR A 174 6.77 -23.93 -3.19
C THR A 174 6.48 -25.20 -4.02
N GLN A 175 5.44 -25.93 -3.65
CA GLN A 175 5.05 -27.16 -4.32
C GLN A 175 3.57 -27.17 -4.68
N GLN A 176 3.25 -27.68 -5.86
CA GLN A 176 1.88 -27.99 -6.21
C GLN A 176 1.43 -29.23 -5.44
N TYR A 177 0.21 -29.24 -4.91
CA TYR A 177 -0.38 -30.45 -4.33
C TYR A 177 -1.00 -31.31 -5.44
N PRO A 178 -0.38 -32.43 -5.85
CA PRO A 178 -0.78 -33.15 -7.07
C PRO A 178 -2.17 -33.80 -6.96
N SER A 179 -2.60 -34.16 -5.75
CA SER A 179 -3.90 -34.79 -5.48
C SER A 179 -5.00 -33.79 -5.12
N LYS A 180 -4.69 -32.50 -5.03
CA LYS A 180 -5.64 -31.45 -4.62
C LYS A 180 -6.06 -30.65 -5.83
N THR A 181 -7.36 -30.65 -6.13
CA THR A 181 -7.95 -29.69 -7.06
C THR A 181 -8.58 -28.57 -6.27
N MET A 182 -8.26 -27.32 -6.59
CA MET A 182 -8.87 -26.17 -5.93
C MET A 182 -9.04 -25.02 -6.92
N LYS A 183 -10.06 -24.19 -6.70
CA LYS A 183 -10.27 -22.97 -7.48
C LYS A 183 -9.47 -21.81 -6.87
N PRO A 184 -9.11 -20.80 -7.67
CA PRO A 184 -8.63 -19.52 -7.17
C PRO A 184 -9.57 -18.94 -6.09
N SER A 185 -8.98 -18.36 -5.06
CA SER A 185 -9.65 -17.88 -3.86
C SER A 185 -9.15 -16.50 -3.49
N LEU A 186 -9.99 -15.77 -2.75
CA LEU A 186 -9.65 -14.42 -2.28
C LEU A 186 -8.34 -14.40 -1.47
N ARG A 187 -8.07 -15.42 -0.66
CA ARG A 187 -6.84 -15.50 0.15
C ARG A 187 -5.57 -15.48 -0.72
N GLN A 188 -5.57 -16.23 -1.82
CA GLN A 188 -4.43 -16.26 -2.75
C GLN A 188 -4.31 -14.93 -3.50
N ALA A 189 -5.45 -14.37 -3.95
CA ALA A 189 -5.48 -13.08 -4.62
C ALA A 189 -4.96 -11.95 -3.72
N VAL A 190 -5.31 -11.94 -2.43
CA VAL A 190 -4.80 -10.99 -1.44
C VAL A 190 -3.29 -11.12 -1.26
N ALA A 191 -2.75 -12.34 -1.24
CA ALA A 191 -1.30 -12.56 -1.14
C ALA A 191 -0.55 -11.95 -2.33
N LEU A 192 -1.03 -12.25 -3.54
CA LEU A 192 -0.45 -11.75 -4.79
C LEU A 192 -0.59 -10.24 -4.89
N ALA A 193 -1.74 -9.68 -4.53
CA ALA A 193 -1.96 -8.24 -4.52
C ALA A 193 -1.13 -7.50 -3.47
N ALA A 194 -0.97 -8.06 -2.29
CA ALA A 194 -0.11 -7.50 -1.25
C ALA A 194 1.35 -7.41 -1.72
N SER A 195 1.86 -8.48 -2.32
CA SER A 195 3.20 -8.48 -2.91
C SER A 195 3.32 -7.52 -4.10
N ALA A 196 2.34 -7.53 -5.01
CA ALA A 196 2.33 -6.62 -6.14
C ALA A 196 2.35 -5.16 -5.68
N ALA A 197 1.54 -4.81 -4.68
CA ALA A 197 1.46 -3.45 -4.12
C ALA A 197 2.78 -3.03 -3.46
N SER A 198 3.40 -3.90 -2.64
CA SER A 198 4.67 -3.57 -1.99
C SER A 198 5.83 -3.41 -2.97
N ASN A 199 5.77 -4.10 -4.12
CA ASN A 199 6.81 -4.09 -5.13
C ASN A 199 6.50 -3.15 -6.31
N GLY A 200 5.36 -2.44 -6.29
CA GLY A 200 4.97 -1.51 -7.36
C GLY A 200 4.69 -2.18 -8.70
N ILE A 201 4.15 -3.39 -8.68
CA ILE A 201 3.81 -4.18 -9.86
C ILE A 201 2.35 -3.95 -10.23
N LEU A 202 2.11 -3.56 -11.48
CA LEU A 202 0.75 -3.50 -12.03
C LEU A 202 0.28 -4.90 -12.43
N LEU A 203 -0.94 -5.22 -12.04
CA LEU A 203 -1.70 -6.37 -12.49
C LEU A 203 -2.28 -6.07 -13.88
N GLU A 204 -1.42 -5.94 -14.88
CA GLU A 204 -1.79 -5.74 -16.28
C GLU A 204 -1.07 -6.75 -17.16
N GLY A 205 -1.83 -7.50 -17.96
CA GLY A 205 -1.25 -8.51 -18.83
C GLY A 205 -0.49 -9.58 -18.05
N GLU A 206 0.67 -9.97 -18.58
CA GLU A 206 1.58 -10.89 -17.89
C GLU A 206 2.47 -10.13 -16.89
N CYS A 207 2.56 -10.62 -15.67
CA CYS A 207 3.37 -10.00 -14.62
C CYS A 207 4.09 -11.03 -13.75
N MET A 208 5.18 -10.57 -13.13
CA MET A 208 6.03 -11.35 -12.24
C MET A 208 5.90 -10.78 -10.83
N ILE A 209 5.33 -11.55 -9.90
CA ILE A 209 5.08 -11.12 -8.53
C ILE A 209 6.03 -11.88 -7.59
N PRO A 210 6.96 -11.21 -6.91
CA PRO A 210 7.87 -11.89 -6.00
C PRO A 210 7.12 -12.46 -4.79
N ARG A 211 7.69 -13.50 -4.18
CA ARG A 211 7.17 -14.02 -2.92
C ARG A 211 7.41 -13.07 -1.75
N LYS A 212 8.44 -12.25 -1.88
CA LYS A 212 8.84 -11.23 -0.90
C LYS A 212 7.92 -10.01 -0.94
N VAL A 213 7.60 -9.53 0.25
CA VAL A 213 6.75 -8.37 0.49
C VAL A 213 7.46 -7.46 1.48
N VAL A 214 7.36 -6.14 1.31
CA VAL A 214 7.86 -5.17 2.31
C VAL A 214 6.71 -4.26 2.71
N ILE A 215 6.29 -4.31 3.96
CA ILE A 215 5.17 -3.55 4.52
C ILE A 215 5.68 -2.79 5.74
N ASP A 216 5.61 -1.46 5.72
CA ASP A 216 6.04 -0.61 6.85
C ASP A 216 7.44 -0.97 7.39
N ASP A 217 8.42 -1.10 6.48
CA ASP A 217 9.81 -1.52 6.76
C ASP A 217 9.97 -2.94 7.32
N VAL A 218 8.90 -3.74 7.34
CA VAL A 218 8.93 -5.16 7.73
C VAL A 218 9.09 -6.02 6.47
N ASP A 219 10.21 -6.75 6.40
CA ASP A 219 10.39 -7.81 5.42
C ASP A 219 9.43 -8.96 5.72
N GLY A 220 8.60 -9.31 4.74
CA GLY A 220 7.62 -10.38 4.80
C GLY A 220 7.70 -11.33 3.62
N LEU A 221 7.10 -12.50 3.78
CA LEU A 221 7.01 -13.53 2.75
C LEU A 221 5.59 -14.07 2.67
N ILE A 222 5.11 -14.31 1.45
CA ILE A 222 3.91 -15.10 1.24
C ILE A 222 4.11 -16.48 1.88
N GLU A 223 3.18 -16.84 2.76
CA GLU A 223 3.25 -18.03 3.60
C GLU A 223 3.32 -19.31 2.74
N ASN A 224 3.96 -20.37 3.25
CA ASN A 224 4.23 -21.62 2.51
C ASN A 224 2.93 -22.24 1.96
N GLY A 225 1.92 -22.39 2.81
CA GLY A 225 0.63 -22.94 2.41
C GLY A 225 -0.07 -22.09 1.35
N VAL A 226 -0.03 -20.75 1.49
CA VAL A 226 -0.56 -19.84 0.46
C VAL A 226 0.17 -20.00 -0.86
N SER A 227 1.50 -20.09 -0.82
CA SER A 227 2.34 -20.24 -2.01
C SER A 227 2.00 -21.53 -2.75
N CYS A 228 1.90 -22.65 -2.03
CA CYS A 228 1.48 -23.93 -2.59
C CYS A 228 0.04 -23.87 -3.13
N ASP A 229 -0.87 -23.21 -2.43
CA ASP A 229 -2.26 -23.03 -2.86
C ASP A 229 -2.35 -22.18 -4.16
N ILE A 230 -1.52 -21.14 -4.33
CA ILE A 230 -1.47 -20.31 -5.57
C ILE A 230 -1.16 -21.20 -6.77
N VAL A 231 -0.12 -22.03 -6.68
CA VAL A 231 0.28 -22.94 -7.76
C VAL A 231 -0.76 -24.04 -7.96
N THR A 232 -1.27 -24.63 -6.87
CA THR A 232 -2.29 -25.70 -6.91
C THR A 232 -3.60 -25.25 -7.52
N SER A 233 -4.01 -24.00 -7.30
CA SER A 233 -5.20 -23.42 -7.92
C SER A 233 -5.01 -22.95 -9.36
N ASN A 234 -3.79 -23.04 -9.89
CA ASN A 234 -3.39 -22.45 -11.16
C ASN A 234 -3.65 -20.94 -11.23
N LEU A 235 -3.58 -20.22 -10.09
CA LEU A 235 -3.70 -18.76 -10.06
C LEU A 235 -2.38 -18.08 -10.44
N GLY A 236 -1.25 -18.76 -10.32
CA GLY A 236 0.05 -18.29 -10.79
C GLY A 236 1.02 -19.46 -10.97
N PHE A 237 1.97 -19.30 -11.89
CA PHE A 237 3.02 -20.28 -12.13
C PHE A 237 4.25 -19.95 -11.29
N LEU A 238 4.80 -20.95 -10.59
CA LEU A 238 6.02 -20.77 -9.84
C LEU A 238 7.20 -20.56 -10.79
N VAL A 239 7.96 -19.50 -10.55
CA VAL A 239 9.32 -19.33 -11.04
C VAL A 239 10.24 -19.58 -9.87
N ALA A 240 10.84 -20.77 -9.87
CA ALA A 240 11.70 -21.23 -8.79
C ALA A 240 12.99 -20.41 -8.72
N ALA A 241 13.56 -20.33 -7.52
CA ALA A 241 14.86 -19.72 -7.25
C ALA A 241 15.69 -20.69 -6.39
N GLU A 242 17.00 -20.50 -6.36
CA GLU A 242 17.89 -21.28 -5.48
C GLU A 242 17.49 -21.15 -4.01
N THR A 243 17.07 -19.94 -3.61
CA THR A 243 16.55 -19.65 -2.27
C THR A 243 15.03 -19.52 -2.33
N PRO A 244 14.25 -20.31 -1.57
CA PRO A 244 12.80 -20.26 -1.61
C PRO A 244 12.15 -18.90 -1.29
N SER A 245 12.85 -17.99 -0.61
CA SER A 245 12.37 -16.63 -0.35
C SER A 245 12.34 -15.75 -1.61
N GLU A 246 13.18 -16.07 -2.59
CA GLU A 246 13.36 -15.32 -3.84
C GLU A 246 12.51 -15.88 -4.99
N GLU A 247 11.67 -16.87 -4.70
CA GLU A 247 10.69 -17.38 -5.66
C GLU A 247 9.76 -16.27 -6.15
N CYS A 248 9.28 -16.39 -7.38
CA CYS A 248 8.30 -15.50 -7.96
C CYS A 248 7.09 -16.28 -8.49
N PHE A 249 5.96 -15.60 -8.63
CA PHE A 249 4.76 -16.09 -9.29
C PHE A 249 4.57 -15.33 -10.60
N ARG A 250 4.62 -16.06 -11.72
CA ARG A 250 4.27 -15.55 -13.03
C ARG A 250 2.78 -15.69 -13.26
N LEU A 251 2.10 -14.58 -13.52
CA LEU A 251 0.68 -14.56 -13.85
C LEU A 251 0.53 -14.21 -15.33
N SER A 252 -0.27 -14.99 -16.04
CA SER A 252 -0.77 -14.63 -17.37
C SER A 252 -1.83 -13.53 -17.29
N ALA A 253 -2.12 -12.88 -18.42
CA ALA A 253 -3.20 -11.89 -18.53
C ALA A 253 -4.57 -12.41 -18.02
N GLN A 254 -4.85 -13.69 -18.20
CA GLN A 254 -6.08 -14.30 -17.70
C GLN A 254 -6.07 -14.46 -16.17
N GLN A 255 -4.95 -14.92 -15.60
CA GLN A 255 -4.78 -15.06 -14.15
C GLN A 255 -4.81 -13.70 -13.44
N THR A 256 -4.20 -12.68 -14.03
CA THR A 256 -4.28 -11.29 -13.58
C THR A 256 -5.74 -10.82 -13.48
N LYS A 257 -6.56 -11.09 -14.50
CA LYS A 257 -8.01 -10.78 -14.48
C LYS A 257 -8.74 -11.52 -13.37
N ILE A 258 -8.37 -12.77 -13.06
CA ILE A 258 -8.96 -13.54 -11.95
C ILE A 258 -8.63 -12.89 -10.60
N VAL A 259 -7.38 -12.47 -10.38
CA VAL A 259 -6.98 -11.75 -9.14
C VAL A 259 -7.79 -10.47 -8.99
N ILE A 260 -7.90 -9.67 -10.06
CA ILE A 260 -8.70 -8.43 -10.05
C ILE A 260 -10.17 -8.72 -9.78
N ALA A 261 -10.75 -9.76 -10.40
CA ALA A 261 -12.15 -10.13 -10.20
C ALA A 261 -12.43 -10.58 -8.75
N LEU A 262 -11.50 -11.28 -8.12
CA LEU A 262 -11.63 -11.72 -6.72
C LEU A 262 -11.56 -10.54 -5.73
N LEU A 263 -10.69 -9.55 -5.99
CA LEU A 263 -10.50 -8.38 -5.11
C LEU A 263 -11.49 -7.25 -5.37
N GLY A 264 -11.97 -7.14 -6.61
CA GLY A 264 -12.66 -5.98 -7.14
C GLY A 264 -11.69 -4.95 -7.72
N ALA A 265 -11.99 -4.45 -8.93
CA ALA A 265 -11.16 -3.50 -9.65
C ALA A 265 -10.86 -2.23 -8.82
N GLN A 266 -11.86 -1.73 -8.08
CA GLN A 266 -11.69 -0.55 -7.24
C GLN A 266 -10.61 -0.75 -6.18
N LYS A 267 -10.58 -1.91 -5.51
CA LYS A 267 -9.57 -2.22 -4.51
C LYS A 267 -8.17 -2.31 -5.14
N CYS A 268 -8.06 -2.88 -6.33
CA CYS A 268 -6.79 -2.93 -7.06
C CYS A 268 -6.28 -1.52 -7.45
N ILE A 269 -7.18 -0.60 -7.84
CA ILE A 269 -6.84 0.80 -8.12
C ILE A 269 -6.38 1.52 -6.84
N ASP A 270 -7.05 1.25 -5.72
CA ASP A 270 -6.72 1.85 -4.43
C ASP A 270 -5.34 1.42 -3.93
N LEU A 271 -4.99 0.14 -4.16
CA LEU A 271 -3.68 -0.44 -3.87
C LEU A 271 -2.57 0.01 -4.85
N GLY A 272 -2.93 0.70 -5.94
CA GLY A 272 -1.98 1.12 -6.97
C GLY A 272 -1.43 -0.02 -7.82
N ILE A 273 -2.16 -1.13 -7.90
CA ILE A 273 -1.80 -2.32 -8.70
C ILE A 273 -2.67 -2.47 -9.95
N LEU A 274 -3.58 -1.53 -10.21
CA LEU A 274 -4.39 -1.45 -11.43
C LEU A 274 -4.56 0.02 -11.79
N ARG A 275 -4.55 0.34 -13.10
CA ARG A 275 -4.85 1.70 -13.55
C ARG A 275 -6.35 2.02 -13.38
N PRO A 276 -6.69 3.27 -13.04
CA PRO A 276 -8.08 3.73 -12.99
C PRO A 276 -8.75 3.72 -14.37
#